data_AF-A0AAW9J642-F1
#
_entry.id   AF-A0AAW9J642-F1
#
_cell.length_a   1.000
_cell.length_b   1.000
_cell.length_c   1.000
_cell.angle_alpha   90.00
_cell.angle_beta   90.00
_cell.angle_gamma   90.00
#
_symmetry.space_group_name_H-M   'P 1'
#
loop_
_entity.id
_entity.type
_entity.pdbx_description
1 polymer ?
#
loop_
_entity_poly.entity_id
_entity_poly.type
_entity_poly.pdbx_seq_one_letter_code
_entity_poly.pdbx_strand_id
1 'polypeptide(L)'
;IDSQIPNKVVNEALVNKKINILNKYTKISREKTFGKSRFDFKLSTEDEKEIYYLEVKGVTLEENGHCMFPDAPTERGVKHIMELIEAKKKGFGAGILFLIQLDNVKTFSPNDITDVEFGNALRLAKENHVDIMAYSCIVDREGIEINNIADSYT
;
A
#
# COMPACT_ATOMS: atom_id res chain seq x y z
N ILE A 1 -7.74 -4.66 -16.87
CA ILE A 1 -7.91 -3.92 -15.60
C ILE A 1 -7.05 -2.66 -15.68
N ASP A 2 -7.64 -1.49 -15.47
CA ASP A 2 -6.91 -0.21 -15.53
C ASP A 2 -6.04 -0.07 -14.29
N SER A 3 -4.73 -0.05 -14.48
CA SER A 3 -3.72 0.02 -13.41
C SER A 3 -3.75 1.31 -12.61
N GLN A 4 -4.51 2.33 -13.04
CA GLN A 4 -4.63 3.61 -12.34
C GLN A 4 -5.80 3.68 -11.35
N ILE A 5 -6.76 2.75 -11.44
CA ILE A 5 -7.93 2.73 -10.55
C ILE A 5 -7.51 2.68 -9.07
N PRO A 6 -6.56 1.82 -8.65
CA PRO A 6 -6.15 1.77 -7.26
C PRO A 6 -5.62 3.10 -6.73
N ASN A 7 -4.80 3.80 -7.52
CA ASN A 7 -4.25 5.09 -7.13
C ASN A 7 -5.35 6.15 -7.02
N LYS A 8 -6.36 6.13 -7.89
CA LYS A 8 -7.50 7.05 -7.79
C LYS A 8 -8.29 6.82 -6.50
N VAL A 9 -8.59 5.56 -6.19
CA VAL A 9 -9.33 5.17 -4.98
C VAL A 9 -8.57 5.58 -3.71
N VAL A 10 -7.27 5.28 -3.65
CA VAL A 10 -6.43 5.66 -2.51
C VAL A 10 -6.32 7.19 -2.39
N ASN A 11 -6.21 7.93 -3.49
CA ASN A 11 -6.19 9.38 -3.46
C ASN A 11 -7.49 9.96 -2.85
N GLU A 12 -8.65 9.45 -3.25
CA GLU A 12 -9.94 9.88 -2.70
C GLU A 12 -10.05 9.55 -1.20
N ALA A 13 -9.57 8.37 -0.79
CA ALA A 13 -9.53 8.00 0.62
C ALA A 13 -8.58 8.87 1.47
N LEU A 14 -7.43 9.26 0.92
CA LEU A 14 -6.49 10.18 1.57
C LEU A 14 -7.12 11.57 1.75
N VAL A 15 -7.76 12.10 0.71
CA VAL A 15 -8.45 13.40 0.74
C VAL A 15 -9.57 13.39 1.78
N ASN A 16 -10.37 12.31 1.82
CA ASN A 16 -11.48 12.16 2.74
C ASN A 16 -11.10 11.61 4.12
N LYS A 17 -9.80 11.51 4.43
CA LYS A 17 -9.28 11.08 5.75
C LYS A 17 -9.81 9.71 6.21
N LYS A 18 -9.96 8.79 5.25
CA LYS A 18 -10.44 7.42 5.47
C LYS A 18 -9.34 6.44 5.88
N ILE A 19 -8.07 6.82 5.73
CA ILE A 19 -6.91 6.01 6.14
C ILE A 19 -6.35 6.58 7.45
N ASN A 20 -6.84 6.05 8.58
CA ASN A 20 -6.65 6.65 9.91
C ASN A 20 -5.20 7.00 10.26
N ILE A 21 -4.24 6.10 9.96
CA ILE A 21 -2.82 6.33 10.30
C ILE A 21 -2.20 7.49 9.52
N LEU A 22 -2.82 7.89 8.39
CA LEU A 22 -2.33 8.94 7.50
C LEU A 22 -3.09 10.27 7.68
N ASN A 23 -4.07 10.35 8.58
CA ASN A 23 -4.97 11.51 8.70
C ASN A 23 -4.26 12.83 9.02
N LYS A 24 -3.11 12.78 9.71
CA LYS A 24 -2.30 13.97 10.02
C LYS A 24 -1.66 14.63 8.79
N TYR A 25 -1.49 13.89 7.69
CA TYR A 25 -0.88 14.43 6.46
C TYR A 25 -1.96 15.09 5.60
N THR A 26 -1.90 16.42 5.45
CA THR A 26 -2.90 17.22 4.73
C THR A 26 -2.50 17.54 3.30
N LYS A 27 -1.20 17.62 3.02
CA LYS A 27 -0.67 17.86 1.67
C LYS A 27 -0.40 16.53 0.98
N ILE A 28 -0.98 16.35 -0.21
CA ILE A 28 -0.88 15.14 -1.02
C ILE A 28 -0.21 15.49 -2.35
N SER A 29 0.87 14.82 -2.67
CA SER A 29 1.57 14.92 -3.96
C SER A 29 1.68 13.55 -4.60
N ARG A 30 1.40 13.46 -5.90
CA ARG A 30 1.46 12.20 -6.65
C ARG A 30 2.80 12.02 -7.37
N GLU A 31 3.15 10.76 -7.66
CA GLU A 31 4.30 10.37 -8.51
C GLU A 31 5.62 11.02 -8.07
N LYS A 32 5.96 10.90 -6.77
CA LYS A 32 7.15 11.56 -6.20
C LYS A 32 8.32 10.61 -6.05
N THR A 33 9.49 11.10 -6.43
CA THR A 33 10.74 10.35 -6.36
C THR A 33 11.33 10.40 -4.96
N PHE A 34 11.75 9.22 -4.48
CA PHE A 34 12.68 9.06 -3.37
C PHE A 34 13.67 7.97 -3.75
N GLY A 35 14.97 8.20 -3.51
CA GLY A 35 16.00 7.26 -3.94
C GLY A 35 15.99 7.08 -5.45
N LYS A 36 15.79 5.84 -5.91
CA LYS A 36 15.76 5.48 -7.35
C LYS A 36 14.38 5.04 -7.81
N SER A 37 13.34 5.23 -6.99
CA SER A 37 11.96 4.85 -7.30
C SER A 37 11.06 6.06 -7.26
N ARG A 38 9.94 5.93 -7.97
CA ARG A 38 8.85 6.89 -7.98
C ARG A 38 7.68 6.24 -7.26
N PHE A 39 7.33 6.79 -6.11
CA PHE A 39 6.22 6.34 -5.29
C PHE A 39 4.93 7.02 -5.72
N ASP A 40 3.81 6.31 -5.57
CA ASP A 40 2.50 6.82 -5.96
C ASP A 40 2.14 8.11 -5.23
N PHE A 41 2.50 8.21 -3.93
CA PHE A 41 2.27 9.41 -3.14
C PHE A 41 3.45 9.82 -2.25
N LYS A 42 3.63 11.13 -2.13
CA LYS A 42 4.30 11.80 -1.00
C LYS A 42 3.25 12.60 -0.25
N LEU A 43 3.13 12.34 1.05
CA LEU A 43 2.26 13.08 1.95
C LEU A 43 3.09 13.95 2.88
N SER A 44 2.56 15.08 3.34
CA SER A 44 3.19 15.86 4.39
C SER A 44 2.18 16.56 5.30
N THR A 45 2.63 16.92 6.51
CA THR A 45 1.89 17.85 7.36
C THR A 45 1.79 19.21 6.69
N GLU A 46 0.88 20.06 7.20
CA GLU A 46 0.67 21.40 6.65
C GLU A 46 1.95 22.26 6.68
N ASP A 47 2.70 22.15 7.78
CA ASP A 47 3.99 22.81 7.99
C ASP A 47 5.19 22.08 7.34
N GLU A 48 4.93 20.98 6.62
CA GLU A 48 5.91 20.16 5.89
C GLU A 48 7.05 19.56 6.73
N LYS A 49 6.93 19.58 8.06
CA LYS A 49 7.95 18.99 8.96
C LYS A 49 7.96 17.48 8.94
N GLU A 50 6.82 16.85 8.72
CA GLU A 50 6.72 15.40 8.58
C GLU A 50 6.36 15.02 7.16
N ILE A 51 7.10 14.06 6.60
CA ILE A 51 6.92 13.54 5.25
C ILE A 51 6.64 12.04 5.32
N TYR A 52 5.77 11.55 4.45
CA TYR A 52 5.43 10.15 4.30
C TYR A 52 5.48 9.72 2.82
N TYR A 53 6.06 8.56 2.52
CA TYR A 53 6.02 7.96 1.18
C TYR A 53 5.09 6.75 1.15
N LEU A 54 4.19 6.69 0.17
CA LEU A 54 3.19 5.63 0.05
C LEU A 54 3.23 5.01 -1.35
N GLU A 55 3.40 3.70 -1.38
CA GLU A 55 3.21 2.85 -2.57
C GLU A 55 1.83 2.18 -2.51
N VAL A 56 1.14 2.08 -3.65
CA VAL A 56 -0.14 1.39 -3.80
C VAL A 56 0.03 0.18 -4.71
N LYS A 57 -0.54 -0.95 -4.29
CA LYS A 57 -0.63 -2.18 -5.08
C LYS A 57 -2.09 -2.59 -5.24
N GLY A 58 -2.53 -2.74 -6.48
CA GLY A 58 -3.82 -3.38 -6.76
C GLY A 58 -3.70 -4.90 -6.60
N VAL A 59 -4.60 -5.49 -5.84
CA VAL A 59 -4.68 -6.94 -5.62
C VAL A 59 -5.86 -7.49 -6.40
N THR A 60 -5.57 -8.46 -7.26
CA THR A 60 -6.58 -9.10 -8.14
C THR A 60 -6.59 -10.62 -8.02
N LEU A 61 -5.56 -11.21 -7.41
CA LEU A 61 -5.48 -12.64 -7.17
C LEU A 61 -6.25 -13.00 -5.90
N GLU A 62 -7.21 -13.90 -6.03
CA GLU A 62 -8.07 -14.37 -4.95
C GLU A 62 -8.40 -15.85 -5.11
N GLU A 63 -8.37 -16.57 -3.99
CA GLU A 63 -8.79 -17.97 -3.91
C GLU A 63 -9.62 -18.21 -2.63
N ASN A 64 -10.91 -18.51 -2.78
CA ASN A 64 -11.84 -18.84 -1.69
C ASN A 64 -11.97 -17.79 -0.56
N GLY A 65 -11.83 -16.51 -0.90
CA GLY A 65 -11.83 -15.34 -0.03
C GLY A 65 -10.43 -14.95 0.46
N HIS A 66 -9.38 -15.66 0.06
CA HIS A 66 -7.99 -15.34 0.38
C HIS A 66 -7.35 -14.55 -0.75
N CYS A 67 -7.04 -13.29 -0.51
CA CYS A 67 -6.40 -12.41 -1.49
C CYS A 67 -4.88 -12.45 -1.34
N MET A 68 -4.16 -12.41 -2.45
CA MET A 68 -2.70 -12.58 -2.45
C MET A 68 -2.02 -11.61 -3.42
N PHE A 69 -0.78 -11.22 -3.11
CA PHE A 69 0.06 -10.42 -4.01
C PHE A 69 1.53 -10.83 -3.91
N PRO A 70 2.27 -10.94 -5.03
CA PRO A 70 1.86 -10.63 -6.40
C PRO A 70 1.20 -11.83 -7.12
N ASP A 71 0.67 -11.57 -8.32
CA ASP A 71 0.15 -12.57 -9.27
C ASP A 71 1.22 -13.06 -10.26
N ALA A 72 2.35 -12.36 -10.35
CA ALA A 72 3.56 -12.75 -11.08
C ALA A 72 4.82 -12.20 -10.37
N PRO A 73 6.01 -12.79 -10.55
CA PRO A 73 7.25 -12.29 -9.95
C PRO A 73 7.51 -10.80 -10.25
N THR A 74 7.97 -10.04 -9.24
CA THR A 74 8.09 -8.58 -9.32
C THR A 74 9.32 -8.01 -8.62
N GLU A 75 10.46 -8.02 -9.32
CA GLU A 75 11.70 -7.36 -8.88
C GLU A 75 11.49 -5.86 -8.56
N ARG A 76 10.61 -5.19 -9.33
CA ARG A 76 10.26 -3.78 -9.09
C ARG A 76 9.55 -3.60 -7.76
N GLY A 77 8.63 -4.51 -7.41
CA GLY A 77 7.95 -4.49 -6.11
C GLY A 77 8.93 -4.65 -4.94
N VAL A 78 9.84 -5.62 -5.05
CA VAL A 78 10.93 -5.83 -4.07
C VAL A 78 11.76 -4.55 -3.90
N LYS A 79 12.22 -3.95 -5.01
CA LYS A 79 13.00 -2.71 -4.97
C LYS A 79 12.26 -1.57 -4.27
N HIS A 80 10.97 -1.38 -4.57
CA HIS A 80 10.17 -0.32 -3.95
C HIS A 80 10.05 -0.54 -2.44
N ILE A 81 9.82 -1.77 -1.99
CA ILE A 81 9.78 -2.12 -0.56
C ILE A 81 11.11 -1.78 0.13
N MET A 82 12.24 -2.17 -0.47
CA MET A 82 13.56 -1.86 0.09
C MET A 82 13.79 -0.34 0.19
N GLU A 83 13.30 0.45 -0.76
CA GLU A 83 13.40 1.91 -0.67
C GLU A 83 12.45 2.53 0.36
N LEU A 84 11.29 1.92 0.65
CA LEU A 84 10.44 2.33 1.78
C LEU A 84 11.15 2.10 3.12
N ILE A 85 11.88 0.98 3.26
CA ILE A 85 12.74 0.73 4.43
C ILE A 85 13.80 1.83 4.58
N GLU A 86 14.47 2.20 3.48
CA GLU A 86 15.44 3.30 3.49
C GLU A 86 14.79 4.64 3.83
N ALA A 87 13.53 4.88 3.44
CA ALA A 87 12.79 6.07 3.85
C ALA A 87 12.57 6.11 5.37
N LYS A 88 12.16 4.99 5.99
CA LYS A 88 12.03 4.87 7.46
C LYS A 88 13.37 5.16 8.16
N LYS A 89 14.47 4.58 7.66
CA LYS A 89 15.82 4.81 8.22
C LYS A 89 16.26 6.27 8.18
N LYS A 90 15.79 7.05 7.19
CA LYS A 90 16.04 8.49 7.09
C LYS A 90 15.09 9.35 7.92
N GLY A 91 14.21 8.74 8.72
CA GLY A 91 13.27 9.43 9.59
C GLY A 91 11.96 9.83 8.92
N PHE A 92 11.69 9.38 7.69
CA PHE A 92 10.39 9.60 7.04
C PHE A 92 9.36 8.56 7.49
N GLY A 93 8.09 8.91 7.38
CA GLY A 93 7.03 7.91 7.32
C GLY A 93 7.09 7.15 6.00
N ALA A 94 6.71 5.88 5.99
CA ALA A 94 6.70 5.08 4.79
C ALA A 94 5.73 3.91 4.93
N GLY A 95 5.01 3.59 3.84
CA GLY A 95 4.09 2.47 3.82
C GLY A 95 3.78 1.94 2.43
N ILE A 96 3.22 0.75 2.41
CA ILE A 96 2.67 0.08 1.24
C ILE A 96 1.21 -0.27 1.50
N LEU A 97 0.33 0.06 0.55
CA LEU A 97 -1.11 -0.17 0.64
C LEU A 97 -1.58 -1.10 -0.47
N PHE A 98 -2.08 -2.26 -0.07
CA PHE A 98 -2.73 -3.23 -0.93
C PHE A 98 -4.21 -2.92 -1.02
N LEU A 99 -4.65 -2.45 -2.19
CA LEU A 99 -6.06 -2.20 -2.46
C LEU A 99 -6.67 -3.43 -3.15
N ILE A 100 -7.63 -4.05 -2.48
CA ILE A 100 -8.34 -5.22 -2.95
C ILE A 100 -9.72 -4.78 -3.44
N GLN A 101 -9.95 -4.89 -4.74
CA GLN A 101 -11.21 -4.51 -5.39
C GLN A 101 -12.02 -5.76 -5.75
N LEU A 102 -12.20 -6.63 -4.76
CA LEU A 102 -12.91 -7.89 -4.88
C LEU A 102 -13.94 -8.00 -3.75
N ASP A 103 -15.03 -8.70 -4.01
CA ASP A 103 -16.05 -8.98 -3.02
C ASP A 103 -15.65 -10.17 -2.13
N ASN A 104 -16.26 -10.28 -0.94
CA ASN A 104 -16.09 -11.42 -0.02
C ASN A 104 -14.65 -11.69 0.46
N VAL A 105 -13.82 -10.66 0.52
CA VAL A 105 -12.43 -10.74 1.02
C VAL A 105 -12.43 -11.07 2.51
N LYS A 106 -11.72 -12.14 2.88
CA LYS A 106 -11.59 -12.59 4.27
C LYS A 106 -10.21 -12.29 4.83
N THR A 107 -9.16 -12.54 4.05
CA THR A 107 -7.76 -12.42 4.48
C THR A 107 -6.87 -11.98 3.32
N PHE A 108 -5.71 -11.43 3.67
CA PHE A 108 -4.65 -11.06 2.74
C PHE A 108 -3.30 -11.63 3.18
N SER A 109 -2.47 -12.04 2.23
CA SER A 109 -1.07 -12.46 2.46
C SER A 109 -0.18 -12.15 1.24
N PRO A 110 1.16 -12.08 1.42
CA PRO A 110 2.06 -12.16 0.28
C PRO A 110 2.00 -13.54 -0.38
N ASN A 111 2.10 -13.60 -1.70
CA ASN A 111 2.09 -14.84 -2.47
C ASN A 111 3.49 -15.46 -2.57
N ASP A 112 3.96 -16.12 -1.51
CA ASP A 112 5.30 -16.72 -1.48
C ASP A 112 5.49 -17.84 -2.53
N ILE A 113 4.40 -18.47 -2.98
CA ILE A 113 4.44 -19.48 -4.05
C ILE A 113 4.89 -18.85 -5.37
N THR A 114 4.44 -17.61 -5.63
CA THR A 114 4.75 -16.90 -6.86
C THR A 114 6.03 -16.08 -6.76
N ASP A 115 6.27 -15.42 -5.62
CA ASP A 115 7.45 -14.59 -5.41
C ASP A 115 7.83 -14.55 -3.92
N VAL A 116 8.65 -15.51 -3.50
CA VAL A 116 9.19 -15.57 -2.14
C VAL A 116 10.05 -14.36 -1.77
N GLU A 117 10.72 -13.74 -2.75
CA GLU A 117 11.55 -12.56 -2.51
C GLU A 117 10.70 -11.34 -2.18
N PHE A 118 9.55 -11.18 -2.85
CA PHE A 118 8.57 -10.16 -2.49
C PHE A 118 8.03 -10.36 -1.07
N GLY A 119 7.63 -11.59 -0.71
CA GLY A 119 7.15 -11.90 0.62
C GLY A 119 8.21 -11.66 1.71
N ASN A 120 9.44 -12.09 1.48
CA ASN A 120 10.58 -11.81 2.37
C ASN A 120 10.83 -10.32 2.53
N ALA A 121 10.82 -9.55 1.44
CA ALA A 121 10.97 -8.10 1.49
C ALA A 121 9.85 -7.44 2.31
N LEU A 122 8.61 -7.89 2.15
CA LEU A 122 7.46 -7.36 2.89
C LEU A 122 7.57 -7.65 4.40
N ARG A 123 8.00 -8.86 4.78
CA ARG A 123 8.27 -9.21 6.18
C ARG A 123 9.39 -8.34 6.76
N LEU A 124 10.49 -8.17 6.03
CA LEU A 124 11.59 -7.29 6.43
C LEU A 124 11.13 -5.82 6.57
N ALA A 125 10.22 -5.36 5.71
CA ALA A 125 9.66 -4.02 5.79
C ALA A 125 8.88 -3.81 7.09
N LYS A 126 8.09 -4.80 7.49
CA LYS A 126 7.37 -4.81 8.77
C LYS A 126 8.33 -4.70 9.96
N GLU A 127 9.40 -5.49 9.95
CA GLU A 127 10.45 -5.44 10.98
C GLU A 127 11.13 -4.07 11.07
N ASN A 128 11.23 -3.36 9.94
CA ASN A 128 11.76 -1.99 9.86
C ASN A 128 10.68 -0.90 9.99
N HIS A 129 9.51 -1.25 10.54
CA HIS A 129 8.41 -0.33 10.82
C HIS A 129 7.79 0.37 9.60
N VAL A 130 7.94 -0.17 8.39
CA VAL A 130 7.13 0.26 7.25
C VAL A 130 5.69 -0.13 7.52
N ASP A 131 4.75 0.80 7.33
CA ASP A 131 3.34 0.48 7.52
C ASP A 131 2.85 -0.38 6.35
N ILE A 132 2.33 -1.56 6.64
CA ILE A 132 1.73 -2.46 5.65
C ILE A 132 0.23 -2.43 5.89
N MET A 133 -0.51 -2.08 4.84
CA MET A 133 -1.97 -1.90 4.91
C MET A 133 -2.63 -2.73 3.83
N ALA A 134 -3.68 -3.46 4.18
CA ALA A 134 -4.57 -4.10 3.23
C ALA A 134 -5.99 -3.58 3.44
N TYR A 135 -6.59 -3.11 2.35
CA TYR A 135 -7.92 -2.56 2.37
C TYR A 135 -8.76 -3.14 1.24
N SER A 136 -9.94 -3.66 1.57
CA SER A 136 -10.97 -3.90 0.57
C SER A 136 -11.74 -2.62 0.29
N CYS A 137 -12.14 -2.46 -0.96
CA CYS A 137 -13.05 -1.41 -1.39
C CYS A 137 -14.21 -2.07 -2.14
N ILE A 138 -15.43 -1.85 -1.65
CA ILE A 138 -16.65 -2.05 -2.43
C ILE A 138 -16.90 -0.72 -3.15
N VAL A 139 -16.76 -0.70 -4.48
CA VAL A 139 -17.12 0.48 -5.26
C VAL A 139 -18.64 0.47 -5.44
N ASP A 140 -19.35 1.21 -4.60
CA ASP A 140 -20.77 1.50 -4.80
C ASP A 140 -20.98 2.94 -5.32
N ARG A 141 -22.25 3.34 -5.51
CA ARG A 141 -22.59 4.67 -6.02
C ARG A 141 -22.41 5.79 -4.97
N GLU A 142 -22.16 5.45 -3.70
CA GLU A 142 -22.18 6.38 -2.56
C GLU A 142 -20.78 6.73 -2.03
N GLY A 143 -19.76 5.93 -2.34
CA GLY A 143 -18.38 6.30 -2.08
C GLY A 143 -17.41 5.13 -2.02
N ILE A 144 -16.27 5.36 -1.36
CA ILE A 144 -15.24 4.35 -1.13
C ILE A 144 -15.22 4.05 0.36
N GLU A 145 -15.75 2.89 0.74
CA GLU A 145 -15.56 2.32 2.07
C GLU A 145 -14.32 1.44 2.08
N ILE A 146 -13.41 1.77 2.97
CA ILE A 146 -12.12 1.12 3.13
C ILE A 146 -12.21 0.28 4.41
N ASN A 147 -12.24 -1.05 4.27
CA ASN A 147 -12.29 -1.98 5.40
C ASN A 147 -10.91 -2.58 5.65
N ASN A 148 -10.44 -2.48 6.89
CA ASN A 148 -9.18 -3.09 7.31
C ASN A 148 -9.35 -4.62 7.34
N ILE A 149 -8.49 -5.34 6.63
CA ILE A 149 -8.54 -6.80 6.57
C ILE A 149 -7.58 -7.36 7.63
N ALA A 150 -7.99 -8.45 8.29
CA ALA A 150 -7.09 -9.17 9.17
C ALA A 150 -5.94 -9.78 8.35
N ASP A 151 -4.73 -9.30 8.59
CA ASP A 151 -3.54 -9.80 7.92
C ASP A 151 -2.92 -10.99 8.68
N SER A 152 -2.67 -12.09 7.97
CA SER A 152 -1.85 -13.20 8.48
C SER A 152 -0.48 -13.14 7.84
N TYR A 153 0.44 -12.42 8.46
CA TYR A 153 1.87 -12.44 8.11
C TYR A 153 2.55 -13.61 8.81
N THR A 154 2.24 -14.84 8.40
CA THR A 154 2.99 -16.05 8.80
C THR A 154 3.98 -16.43 7.73
#